data_AF-A0A3P3XNW2-F1
#
_entry.id   AF-A0A3P3XNW2-F1
#
_cell.length_a   1.000
_cell.length_b   1.000
_cell.length_c   1.000
_cell.angle_alpha   90.00
_cell.angle_beta   90.00
_cell.angle_gamma   90.00
#
_symmetry.space_group_name_H-M   'P 1'
#
loop_
_entity.id
_entity.type
_entity.pdbx_description
1 polymer ?
#
loop_
_entity_poly.entity_id
_entity_poly.type
_entity_poly.pdbx_seq_one_letter_code
_entity_poly.pdbx_strand_id
1 'polypeptide(L)'
;MNEAEQCGITLSYGIGLTADHDVSSLNEETRRQGIDFMRTMIESVGHAGGGMISGTIHSAWPRMLPKGATDKRPFLEQSKKSMREMAKIAKNNNVMLNVEVVNRF
;
A
#
# COMPACT_ATOMS: atom_id res chain seq x y z
N MET A 1 -26.74 -6.83 -3.73
CA MET A 1 -25.85 -7.72 -4.49
C MET A 1 -25.11 -6.85 -5.48
N ASN A 2 -23.78 -6.88 -5.47
CA ASN A 2 -22.96 -6.10 -6.41
C ASN A 2 -22.93 -6.78 -7.79
N GLU A 3 -22.64 -6.04 -8.86
CA GLU A 3 -22.65 -6.56 -10.23
C GLU A 3 -21.64 -7.70 -10.45
N ALA A 4 -20.47 -7.62 -9.80
CA ALA A 4 -19.45 -8.68 -9.88
C ALA A 4 -19.95 -10.00 -9.27
N GLU A 5 -20.71 -9.94 -8.18
CA GLU A 5 -21.36 -11.09 -7.54
C GLU A 5 -22.39 -11.72 -8.49
N GLN A 6 -23.21 -10.91 -9.17
CA GLN A 6 -24.18 -11.40 -10.16
C GLN A 6 -23.50 -12.08 -11.35
N CYS A 7 -22.34 -11.59 -11.75
CA CYS A 7 -21.55 -12.15 -12.85
C CYS A 7 -20.62 -13.30 -12.41
N GLY A 8 -20.51 -13.62 -11.12
CA GLY A 8 -19.57 -14.61 -10.61
C GLY A 8 -18.09 -14.24 -10.84
N ILE A 9 -17.76 -12.94 -10.85
CA ILE A 9 -16.41 -12.42 -11.11
C ILE A 9 -15.74 -12.07 -9.77
N THR A 10 -14.53 -12.58 -9.55
CA THR A 10 -13.69 -12.16 -8.43
C THR A 10 -12.89 -10.91 -8.80
N LEU A 11 -12.96 -9.89 -7.95
CA LEU A 11 -12.19 -8.65 -8.12
C LEU A 11 -10.82 -8.77 -7.44
N SER A 12 -9.81 -8.15 -8.06
CA SER A 12 -8.49 -7.95 -7.46
C SER A 12 -8.07 -6.50 -7.66
N TYR A 13 -7.30 -5.96 -6.72
CA TYR A 13 -7.01 -4.53 -6.67
C TYR A 13 -5.50 -4.31 -6.76
N GLY A 14 -5.09 -3.35 -7.59
CA GLY A 14 -3.70 -2.95 -7.77
C GLY A 14 -3.54 -1.48 -7.42
N ILE A 15 -2.42 -1.13 -6.77
CA ILE A 15 -2.14 0.26 -6.39
C ILE A 15 -0.66 0.60 -6.48
N GLY A 16 -0.39 1.81 -6.99
CA GLY A 16 0.90 2.48 -6.88
C GLY A 16 0.72 3.76 -6.08
N LEU A 17 1.42 3.89 -4.95
CA LEU A 17 1.33 5.08 -4.12
C LEU A 17 2.02 6.26 -4.81
N THR A 18 1.44 7.45 -4.69
CA THR A 18 2.05 8.68 -5.17
C THR A 18 3.09 9.21 -4.17
N ALA A 19 3.90 10.18 -4.58
CA ALA A 19 4.97 10.73 -3.73
C ALA A 19 4.47 11.38 -2.43
N ASP A 20 3.29 11.99 -2.45
CA ASP A 20 2.59 12.56 -1.30
C ASP A 20 1.94 11.50 -0.39
N HIS A 21 1.86 10.25 -0.85
CA HIS A 21 1.39 9.09 -0.08
C HIS A 21 2.51 8.08 0.19
N ASP A 22 3.79 8.48 0.08
CA ASP A 22 4.93 7.57 0.23
C ASP A 22 5.06 7.07 1.67
N VAL A 23 4.61 5.83 1.91
CA VAL A 23 4.69 5.17 3.22
C VAL A 23 6.12 4.82 3.65
N SER A 24 7.10 4.96 2.77
CA SER A 24 8.53 4.82 3.08
C SER A 24 9.21 6.17 3.39
N SER A 25 8.48 7.28 3.27
CA SER A 25 9.01 8.63 3.48
C SER A 25 9.52 8.85 4.90
N LEU A 26 10.71 9.42 5.01
CA LEU A 26 11.26 9.90 6.29
C LEU A 26 10.54 11.14 6.81
N ASN A 27 9.74 11.81 5.96
CA ASN A 27 8.77 12.81 6.42
C ASN A 27 7.56 12.07 7.00
N GLU A 28 7.38 12.17 8.32
CA GLU A 28 6.29 11.49 9.03
C GLU A 28 4.89 11.96 8.59
N GLU A 29 4.73 13.20 8.12
CA GLU A 29 3.45 13.69 7.60
C GLU A 29 3.07 12.96 6.31
N THR A 30 3.99 12.90 5.34
CA THR A 30 3.82 12.12 4.10
C THR A 30 3.54 10.65 4.39
N ARG A 31 4.28 10.05 5.33
CA ARG A 31 4.04 8.66 5.72
C ARG A 31 2.64 8.46 6.28
N ARG A 32 2.18 9.35 7.18
CA ARG A 32 0.85 9.26 7.78
C ARG A 32 -0.25 9.45 6.75
N GLN A 33 -0.11 10.41 5.84
CA GLN A 33 -1.02 10.59 4.69
C GLN A 33 -1.13 9.30 3.87
N GLY A 34 0.00 8.65 3.56
CA GLY A 34 0.01 7.36 2.88
C GLY A 34 -0.70 6.23 3.65
N ILE A 35 -0.52 6.16 4.97
CA ILE A 35 -1.22 5.18 5.81
C ILE A 35 -2.73 5.44 5.86
N ASP A 36 -3.16 6.69 5.97
CA ASP A 36 -4.58 7.05 6.01
C ASP A 36 -5.27 6.80 4.66
N PHE A 37 -4.57 7.09 3.55
CA PHE A 37 -5.01 6.69 2.22
C PHE A 37 -5.15 5.17 2.09
N MET A 38 -4.13 4.40 2.48
CA MET A 38 -4.17 2.94 2.44
C MET A 38 -5.22 2.35 3.37
N ARG A 39 -5.48 2.96 4.54
CA ARG A 39 -6.59 2.58 5.42
C ARG A 39 -7.91 2.65 4.67
N THR A 40 -8.17 3.79 4.02
CA THR A 40 -9.40 4.00 3.25
C THR A 40 -9.54 2.95 2.14
N MET A 41 -8.45 2.62 1.44
CA MET A 41 -8.47 1.59 0.38
C MET A 41 -8.73 0.20 0.96
N ILE A 42 -8.06 -0.17 2.05
CA ILE A 42 -8.23 -1.46 2.73
C ILE A 42 -9.67 -1.63 3.24
N GLU A 43 -10.21 -0.61 3.90
CA GLU A 43 -11.58 -0.62 4.41
C GLU A 43 -12.61 -0.70 3.27
N SER A 44 -12.36 0.00 2.16
CA SER A 44 -13.22 -0.07 0.96
C SER A 44 -13.22 -1.47 0.34
N VAL A 45 -12.06 -2.11 0.21
CA VAL A 45 -11.95 -3.49 -0.28
C VAL A 45 -12.62 -4.46 0.69
N GLY A 46 -12.43 -4.28 2.01
CA GLY A 46 -13.13 -5.06 3.03
C GLY A 46 -14.65 -4.96 2.89
N HIS A 47 -15.18 -3.75 2.69
CA HIS A 47 -16.61 -3.51 2.46
C HIS A 47 -17.13 -4.17 1.17
N ALA A 48 -16.27 -4.31 0.16
CA ALA A 48 -16.56 -4.99 -1.10
C ALA A 48 -16.46 -6.53 -1.02
N GLY A 49 -16.21 -7.11 0.16
CA GLY A 49 -16.10 -8.56 0.37
C GLY A 49 -14.68 -9.06 0.67
N GLY A 50 -13.71 -8.16 0.78
CA GLY A 50 -12.31 -8.49 1.04
C GLY A 50 -11.55 -8.88 -0.22
N GLY A 51 -10.43 -9.60 -0.04
CA GLY A 51 -9.59 -10.06 -1.15
C GLY A 51 -8.16 -9.57 -1.02
N MET A 52 -7.60 -9.02 -2.11
CA MET A 52 -6.19 -8.62 -2.16
C MET A 52 -5.95 -7.25 -2.77
N ILE A 53 -5.04 -6.49 -2.15
CA ILE A 53 -4.43 -5.29 -2.72
C ILE A 53 -2.98 -5.62 -3.03
N SER A 54 -2.58 -5.46 -4.29
CA SER A 54 -1.23 -5.69 -4.78
C SER A 54 -0.60 -4.41 -5.29
N GLY A 55 0.72 -4.41 -5.49
CA GLY A 55 1.45 -3.33 -6.11
C GLY A 55 2.56 -2.77 -5.23
N THR A 56 2.96 -1.52 -5.47
CA THR A 56 4.00 -0.84 -4.70
C THR A 56 3.43 -0.28 -3.40
N ILE A 57 2.77 -1.09 -2.59
CA ILE A 57 2.18 -0.69 -1.30
C ILE A 57 3.24 -0.35 -0.24
N HIS A 58 4.52 -0.60 -0.52
CA HIS A 58 5.64 -0.45 0.39
C HIS A 58 6.42 0.87 0.17
N SER A 59 6.13 1.63 -0.89
CA SER A 59 6.75 2.91 -1.24
C SER A 59 5.93 3.66 -2.30
N ALA A 60 6.31 4.87 -2.67
CA ALA A 60 5.77 5.49 -3.87
C ALA A 60 6.22 4.78 -5.18
N TRP A 61 5.46 4.95 -6.26
CA TRP A 61 5.82 4.60 -7.63
C TRP A 61 5.34 5.66 -8.63
N PRO A 62 6.18 6.08 -9.60
CA PRO A 62 7.59 5.74 -9.74
C PRO A 62 8.45 6.39 -8.66
N ARG A 63 9.55 5.74 -8.25
CA ARG A 63 10.44 6.30 -7.22
C ARG A 63 11.91 5.89 -7.38
N MET A 64 12.78 6.88 -7.20
CA MET A 64 14.21 6.71 -6.95
C MET A 64 14.54 7.10 -5.51
N LEU A 65 15.70 6.67 -5.00
CA LEU A 65 16.21 7.19 -3.73
C LEU A 65 16.28 8.72 -3.76
N PRO A 66 15.90 9.41 -2.66
CA PRO A 66 16.02 10.86 -2.60
C PRO A 66 17.44 11.33 -2.92
N LYS A 67 17.54 12.52 -3.54
CA LYS A 67 18.83 13.11 -3.88
C LYS A 67 19.70 13.22 -2.64
N GLY A 68 20.94 12.71 -2.72
CA GLY A 68 21.90 12.71 -1.62
C GLY A 68 21.79 11.54 -0.65
N ALA A 69 20.75 10.70 -0.75
CA ALA A 69 20.69 9.46 0.03
C ALA A 69 21.70 8.43 -0.52
N THR A 70 22.62 8.00 0.32
CA THR A 70 23.62 6.95 0.01
C THR A 70 23.24 5.58 0.60
N ASP A 71 22.22 5.55 1.47
CA ASP A 71 21.78 4.36 2.18
C ASP A 71 20.25 4.24 2.12
N LYS A 72 19.77 3.09 1.66
CA LYS A 72 18.33 2.79 1.58
C LYS A 72 17.75 2.25 2.90
N ARG A 73 18.58 1.82 3.85
CA ARG A 73 18.13 1.17 5.10
C ARG A 73 17.15 2.03 5.90
N PRO A 74 17.31 3.37 6.03
CA PRO A 74 16.33 4.20 6.72
C PRO A 74 14.92 4.13 6.11
N PHE A 75 14.83 4.21 4.77
CA PHE A 75 13.56 4.11 4.03
C PHE A 75 12.94 2.71 4.16
N LEU A 76 13.78 1.67 4.18
CA LEU A 76 13.33 0.29 4.39
C LEU A 76 12.73 0.11 5.79
N GLU A 77 13.39 0.61 6.84
CA GLU A 77 12.85 0.51 8.20
C GLU A 77 11.55 1.31 8.36
N GLN A 78 11.48 2.48 7.71
CA GLN A 78 10.27 3.29 7.67
C GLN A 78 9.12 2.58 6.93
N SER A 79 9.41 1.96 5.79
CA SER A 79 8.45 1.12 5.05
C SER A 79 7.96 -0.06 5.90
N LYS A 80 8.86 -0.78 6.59
CA LYS A 80 8.48 -1.88 7.50
C LYS A 80 7.58 -1.41 8.64
N LYS A 81 7.84 -0.22 9.20
CA LYS A 81 6.98 0.40 10.22
C LYS A 81 5.56 0.59 9.67
N SER A 82 5.42 1.22 8.51
CA SER A 82 4.13 1.44 7.85
C SER A 82 3.43 0.13 7.48
N MET A 83 4.15 -0.85 6.92
CA MET A 83 3.59 -2.15 6.57
C MET A 83 3.03 -2.89 7.79
N ARG A 84 3.68 -2.81 8.96
CA ARG A 84 3.15 -3.40 10.20
C ARG A 84 1.86 -2.74 10.68
N GLU A 85 1.72 -1.43 10.47
CA GLU A 85 0.48 -0.71 10.78
C GLU A 85 -0.64 -1.11 9.82
N MET A 86 -0.37 -1.08 8.51
CA MET A 86 -1.33 -1.45 7.47
C MET A 86 -1.75 -2.92 7.56
N ALA A 87 -0.85 -3.84 7.91
CA ALA A 87 -1.16 -5.25 8.08
C ALA A 87 -2.21 -5.51 9.18
N LYS A 88 -2.24 -4.70 10.24
CA LYS A 88 -3.28 -4.80 11.29
C LYS A 88 -4.64 -4.39 10.75
N ILE A 89 -4.68 -3.31 9.96
CA ILE A 89 -5.91 -2.82 9.33
C ILE A 89 -6.41 -3.87 8.32
N ALA A 90 -5.52 -4.39 7.49
CA ALA A 90 -5.82 -5.40 6.48
C ALA A 90 -6.38 -6.69 7.08
N LYS A 91 -5.76 -7.19 8.18
CA LYS A 91 -6.26 -8.34 8.93
C LYS A 91 -7.71 -8.14 9.39
N ASN A 92 -8.04 -6.95 9.91
CA ASN A 92 -9.38 -6.67 10.43
C ASN A 92 -10.44 -6.53 9.30
N ASN A 93 -10.02 -6.35 8.05
CA ASN A 93 -10.89 -6.17 6.89
C ASN A 93 -10.88 -7.37 5.93
N ASN A 94 -10.29 -8.50 6.31
CA ASN A 94 -10.12 -9.67 5.44
C ASN A 94 -9.44 -9.32 4.09
N VAL A 95 -8.41 -8.47 4.16
CA VAL A 95 -7.61 -8.05 2.99
C VAL A 95 -6.19 -8.57 3.11
N MET A 96 -5.68 -9.15 2.03
CA MET A 96 -4.28 -9.52 1.87
C MET A 96 -3.51 -8.40 1.18
N LEU A 97 -2.37 -8.01 1.75
CA LEU A 97 -1.47 -7.00 1.20
C LEU A 97 -0.29 -7.69 0.50
N ASN A 98 -0.27 -7.64 -0.83
CA ASN A 98 0.79 -8.24 -1.65
C ASN A 98 1.85 -7.20 -2.02
N VAL A 99 3.08 -7.43 -1.56
CA VAL A 99 4.21 -6.55 -1.84
C VAL A 99 4.81 -6.93 -3.18
N GLU A 100 4.59 -6.10 -4.20
CA GLU A 100 5.17 -6.32 -5.53
C GLU A 100 6.68 -6.02 -5.54
N VAL A 101 7.48 -6.92 -6.11
CA VAL A 101 8.91 -6.71 -6.33
C VAL A 101 9.10 -6.13 -7.73
N VAL A 102 9.46 -4.86 -7.79
CA VAL A 102 9.67 -4.13 -9.05
C VAL A 102 11.15 -3.99 -9.40
N ASN A 103 11.41 -3.77 -10.68
CA ASN A 103 12.75 -3.58 -11.21
C ASN A 103 13.22 -2.10 -11.04
N ARG A 104 14.44 -1.78 -11.50
CA ARG A 104 15.06 -0.45 -11.33
C ARG A 104 14.85 0.52 -12.51
N PHE A 105 14.10 0.09 -13.53
CA PHE A 105 13.90 0.74 -14.83
C PHE A 105 12.41 0.99 -15.08
#